data_AF-A0A1G6XSQ9-F1
#
_entry.id   AF-A0A1G6XSQ9-F1
#
_cell.length_a   1.000
_cell.length_b   1.000
_cell.length_c   1.000
_cell.angle_alpha   90.00
_cell.angle_beta   90.00
_cell.angle_gamma   90.00
#
_symmetry.space_group_name_H-M   'P 1'
#
loop_
_entity.id
_entity.type
_entity.pdbx_description
1 polymer ?
#
loop_
_entity_poly.entity_id
_entity_poly.type
_entity_poly.pdbx_seq_one_letter_code
_entity_poly.pdbx_strand_id
1 'polypeptide(L)'
;MAQIRKFSLSGFSRADEASFSELFKSAARRAATGASLVAEAEAEALIIDADSIYGQMGLMQAQNSGKLLIAITAGSRVDADHRLSSPVSEEALAELLGRVSAGASRPDATAGAPSPAAAAASATSARLEARPSPAPAPRVQAAAKAAPPPAPAPAPAPAPAPQAATGGETAKSEAPRERSLFEHLQPGMLSQPVMIERGAAPPLVIDPANRSYLGGASLKPYVEYLSAPIPAQAIKPVPTSRLTELEAQLGGRQPIQRLLWLAALHAGEGQLIGFDPATRFKLGKWPQIEREFPKHFRIATVMMKAPATVDEIAAASGASREEVCDLLNAYLATGFAEPEQVQASVAAETARTGLLDRLRGLRG
;
A
#
# COMPACT_ATOMS: atom_id res chain seq x y z
N MET A 1 37.00 12.84 -7.33
CA MET A 1 35.66 12.42 -6.84
C MET A 1 35.79 11.00 -6.33
N ALA A 2 35.19 10.67 -5.18
CA ALA A 2 35.30 9.34 -4.59
C ALA A 2 34.51 8.32 -5.43
N GLN A 3 35.12 7.15 -5.67
CA GLN A 3 34.52 6.08 -6.47
C GLN A 3 33.52 5.32 -5.58
N ILE A 4 32.21 5.47 -5.82
CA ILE A 4 31.19 4.79 -5.01
C ILE A 4 31.23 3.29 -5.33
N ARG A 5 31.49 2.48 -4.29
CA ARG A 5 31.57 1.01 -4.39
C ARG A 5 30.74 0.26 -3.35
N LYS A 6 30.29 0.93 -2.30
CA LYS A 6 29.51 0.33 -1.20
C LYS A 6 28.04 0.72 -1.30
N PHE A 7 27.18 -0.26 -1.52
CA PHE A 7 25.74 -0.09 -1.68
C PHE A 7 24.99 -0.83 -0.57
N SER A 8 23.81 -0.34 -0.19
CA SER A 8 22.87 -1.11 0.64
C SER A 8 21.50 -1.14 0.00
N LEU A 9 20.76 -2.20 0.24
CA LEU A 9 19.36 -2.32 -0.12
C LEU A 9 18.51 -1.81 1.05
N SER A 10 17.43 -1.10 0.76
CA SER A 10 16.45 -0.68 1.77
C SER A 10 15.06 -0.68 1.16
N GLY A 11 14.05 -1.01 1.97
CA GLY A 11 12.66 -1.09 1.53
C GLY A 11 12.24 -2.40 0.86
N PHE A 12 13.13 -3.38 0.69
CA PHE A 12 12.79 -4.68 0.06
C PHE A 12 12.09 -5.63 1.04
N SER A 13 11.22 -6.50 0.52
CA SER A 13 10.82 -7.71 1.27
C SER A 13 11.99 -8.71 1.30
N ARG A 14 12.00 -9.67 2.24
CA ARG A 14 13.07 -10.69 2.31
C ARG A 14 13.23 -11.50 1.02
N ALA A 15 12.15 -11.76 0.30
CA ALA A 15 12.17 -12.50 -0.96
C ALA A 15 12.72 -11.64 -2.12
N ASP A 16 12.32 -10.37 -2.16
CA ASP A 16 12.79 -9.41 -3.18
C ASP A 16 14.25 -9.04 -2.97
N GLU A 17 14.68 -8.90 -1.71
CA GLU A 17 16.08 -8.61 -1.34
C GLU A 17 17.03 -9.72 -1.81
N ALA A 18 16.65 -10.99 -1.61
CA ALA A 18 17.45 -12.13 -2.06
C ALA A 18 17.56 -12.16 -3.60
N SER A 19 16.44 -11.97 -4.28
CA SER A 19 16.38 -11.96 -5.75
C SER A 19 17.18 -10.79 -6.35
N PHE A 20 17.03 -9.61 -5.76
CA PHE A 20 17.74 -8.41 -6.18
C PHE A 20 19.24 -8.48 -5.86
N SER A 21 19.62 -9.10 -4.75
CA SER A 21 21.03 -9.31 -4.40
C SER A 21 21.78 -10.14 -5.44
N GLU A 22 21.14 -11.18 -6.00
CA GLU A 22 21.72 -11.97 -7.09
C GLU A 22 21.82 -11.17 -8.40
N LEU A 23 20.77 -10.41 -8.73
CA LEU A 23 20.78 -9.50 -9.88
C LEU A 23 21.90 -8.46 -9.77
N PHE A 24 22.08 -7.87 -8.58
CA PHE A 24 23.13 -6.91 -8.28
C PHE A 24 24.53 -7.52 -8.46
N LYS A 25 24.75 -8.74 -7.94
CA LYS A 25 26.05 -9.44 -8.11
C LYS A 25 26.35 -9.69 -9.59
N SER A 26 25.35 -10.05 -10.40
CA SER A 26 25.53 -10.25 -11.83
C SER A 26 25.87 -8.93 -12.55
N ALA A 27 25.09 -7.88 -12.29
CA ALA A 27 25.31 -6.55 -12.85
C ALA A 27 26.67 -5.94 -12.45
N ALA A 28 27.10 -6.11 -11.20
CA ALA A 28 28.38 -5.62 -10.71
C ALA A 28 29.58 -6.34 -11.37
N ARG A 29 29.48 -7.65 -11.60
CA ARG A 29 30.49 -8.41 -12.37
C ARG A 29 30.57 -7.91 -13.81
N ARG A 30 29.41 -7.70 -14.45
CA ARG A 30 29.32 -7.21 -15.83
C ARG A 30 29.90 -5.80 -15.99
N ALA A 31 29.65 -4.91 -15.03
CA ALA A 31 30.13 -3.54 -15.06
C ALA A 31 31.62 -3.39 -14.65
N ALA A 32 32.24 -4.46 -14.12
CA ALA A 32 33.62 -4.47 -13.61
C ALA A 32 33.93 -3.35 -12.59
N THR A 33 32.93 -2.92 -11.82
CA THR A 33 33.03 -1.75 -10.91
C THR A 33 33.59 -2.08 -9.53
N GLY A 34 33.64 -3.36 -9.15
CA GLY A 34 33.99 -3.79 -7.80
C GLY A 34 32.94 -3.38 -6.74
N ALA A 35 31.71 -3.13 -7.17
CA ALA A 35 30.61 -2.77 -6.28
C ALA A 35 30.16 -3.94 -5.40
N SER A 36 29.89 -3.67 -4.12
CA SER A 36 29.46 -4.68 -3.15
C SER A 36 28.28 -4.17 -2.30
N LEU A 37 27.39 -5.11 -1.93
CA LEU A 37 26.34 -4.86 -0.95
C LEU A 37 26.92 -4.99 0.47
N VAL A 38 26.71 -3.98 1.30
CA VAL A 38 27.16 -3.90 2.69
C VAL A 38 26.00 -3.46 3.60
N ALA A 39 26.18 -3.56 4.92
CA ALA A 39 25.21 -3.04 5.87
C ALA A 39 25.01 -1.53 5.68
N GLU A 40 23.80 -1.04 5.94
CA GLU A 40 23.40 0.34 5.66
C GLU A 40 24.36 1.37 6.28
N ALA A 41 24.84 1.14 7.50
CA ALA A 41 25.77 2.03 8.21
C ALA A 41 27.10 2.26 7.46
N GLU A 42 27.54 1.30 6.64
CA GLU A 42 28.80 1.34 5.89
C GLU A 42 28.61 1.69 4.41
N ALA A 43 27.36 1.84 3.96
CA ALA A 43 27.03 2.10 2.57
C ALA A 43 27.20 3.58 2.20
N GLU A 44 27.71 3.81 1.00
CA GLU A 44 27.88 5.13 0.38
C GLU A 44 26.68 5.48 -0.50
N ALA A 45 25.96 4.46 -1.00
CA ALA A 45 24.74 4.60 -1.78
C ALA A 45 23.63 3.66 -1.28
N LEU A 46 22.39 4.12 -1.36
CA LEU A 46 21.20 3.36 -0.98
C LEU A 46 20.36 3.09 -2.21
N ILE A 47 20.08 1.80 -2.46
CA ILE A 47 19.14 1.35 -3.48
C ILE A 47 17.81 1.05 -2.78
N ILE A 48 16.76 1.76 -3.21
CA ILE A 48 15.46 1.74 -2.56
C ILE A 48 14.42 1.38 -3.61
N ASP A 49 13.70 0.29 -3.40
CA ASP A 49 12.49 0.03 -4.18
C ASP A 49 11.39 0.97 -3.70
N ALA A 50 11.17 2.07 -4.42
CA ALA A 50 10.23 3.12 -4.05
C ALA A 50 8.76 2.71 -4.26
N ASP A 51 8.51 1.62 -4.99
CA ASP A 51 7.15 1.10 -5.21
C ASP A 51 6.78 -0.01 -4.20
N SER A 52 7.76 -0.52 -3.46
CA SER A 52 7.53 -1.44 -2.35
C SER A 52 6.75 -0.78 -1.20
N ILE A 53 6.11 -1.62 -0.37
CA ILE A 53 5.35 -1.18 0.82
C ILE A 53 6.22 -0.32 1.77
N TYR A 54 7.53 -0.57 1.80
CA TYR A 54 8.48 0.14 2.66
C TYR A 54 9.29 1.23 1.92
N GLY A 55 9.13 1.34 0.60
CA GLY A 55 9.95 2.13 -0.29
C GLY A 55 9.90 3.63 -0.10
N GLN A 56 8.68 4.16 0.02
CA GLN A 56 8.47 5.59 0.23
C GLN A 56 9.01 6.06 1.58
N MET A 57 8.90 5.23 2.62
CA MET A 57 9.49 5.54 3.94
C MET A 57 11.01 5.44 3.91
N GLY A 58 11.56 4.41 3.27
CA GLY A 58 13.00 4.26 3.06
C GLY A 58 13.56 5.47 2.32
N LEU A 59 12.89 5.95 1.27
CA LEU A 59 13.30 7.12 0.51
C LEU A 59 13.27 8.40 1.36
N MET A 60 12.19 8.63 2.13
CA MET A 60 12.09 9.78 3.04
C MET A 60 13.16 9.76 4.14
N GLN A 61 13.48 8.61 4.71
CA GLN A 61 14.55 8.48 5.72
C GLN A 61 15.93 8.73 5.10
N ALA A 62 16.13 8.23 3.88
CA ALA A 62 17.40 8.31 3.19
C ALA A 62 17.69 9.71 2.61
N GLN A 63 16.67 10.55 2.36
CA GLN A 63 16.80 11.93 1.88
C GLN A 63 17.69 12.83 2.76
N ASN A 64 17.74 12.58 4.07
CA ASN A 64 18.60 13.33 5.00
C ASN A 64 19.88 12.58 5.39
N SER A 65 20.15 11.42 4.79
CA SER A 65 21.30 10.57 5.14
C SER A 65 22.64 11.06 4.55
N GLY A 66 22.59 11.96 3.56
CA GLY A 66 23.77 12.40 2.81
C GLY A 66 24.39 11.35 1.88
N LYS A 67 23.76 10.16 1.77
CA LYS A 67 24.16 9.08 0.87
C LYS A 67 23.52 9.27 -0.50
N LEU A 68 24.14 8.70 -1.54
CA LEU A 68 23.59 8.72 -2.89
C LEU A 68 22.32 7.84 -2.95
N LEU A 69 21.21 8.39 -3.42
CA LEU A 69 19.93 7.69 -3.49
C LEU A 69 19.64 7.18 -4.90
N ILE A 70 19.40 5.89 -4.99
CA ILE A 70 18.99 5.19 -6.19
C ILE A 70 17.59 4.63 -5.95
N ALA A 71 16.58 5.19 -6.60
CA ALA A 71 15.22 4.69 -6.50
C ALA A 71 14.89 3.74 -7.66
N ILE A 72 14.30 2.59 -7.34
CA ILE A 72 13.65 1.71 -8.31
C ILE A 72 12.16 2.06 -8.29
N THR A 73 11.61 2.41 -9.45
CA THR A 73 10.17 2.72 -9.56
C THR A 73 9.68 2.57 -10.99
N ALA A 74 8.46 2.09 -11.18
CA ALA A 74 7.70 2.15 -12.41
C ALA A 74 7.20 3.59 -12.71
N GLY A 75 7.24 4.49 -11.71
CA GLY A 75 6.86 5.88 -11.83
C GLY A 75 7.82 6.72 -12.69
N SER A 76 7.31 7.85 -13.20
CA SER A 76 8.08 8.80 -14.00
C SER A 76 8.81 9.86 -13.16
N ARG A 77 8.47 9.99 -11.87
CA ARG A 77 9.06 10.97 -10.94
C ARG A 77 9.34 10.33 -9.59
N VAL A 78 10.54 10.59 -9.06
CA VAL A 78 10.96 10.17 -7.72
C VAL A 78 12.08 11.11 -7.24
N ASP A 79 12.02 11.52 -5.97
CA ASP A 79 13.06 12.37 -5.36
C ASP A 79 14.26 11.52 -4.92
N ALA A 80 15.07 11.15 -5.92
CA ALA A 80 16.34 10.45 -5.77
C ALA A 80 17.40 11.03 -6.74
N ASP A 81 18.68 10.72 -6.49
CA ASP A 81 19.79 11.13 -7.37
C ASP A 81 19.76 10.36 -8.69
N HIS A 82 19.40 9.08 -8.62
CA HIS A 82 19.24 8.21 -9.78
C HIS A 82 17.95 7.41 -9.70
N ARG A 83 17.43 7.05 -10.88
CA ARG A 83 16.23 6.24 -11.03
C ARG A 83 16.50 5.03 -11.91
N LEU A 84 16.00 3.88 -11.48
CA LEU A 84 15.85 2.66 -12.27
C LEU A 84 14.36 2.41 -12.50
N SER A 85 13.98 2.08 -13.73
CA SER A 85 12.61 1.64 -14.02
C SER A 85 12.39 0.24 -13.45
N SER A 86 11.25 0.03 -12.80
CA SER A 86 10.77 -1.33 -12.48
C SER A 86 10.00 -1.91 -13.69
N PRO A 87 10.21 -3.18 -14.10
CA PRO A 87 11.18 -4.15 -13.54
C PRO A 87 12.63 -3.84 -13.93
N VAL A 88 13.56 -4.09 -13.00
CA VAL A 88 15.00 -3.80 -13.21
C VAL A 88 15.64 -4.88 -14.06
N SER A 89 16.27 -4.50 -15.18
CA SER A 89 17.10 -5.40 -15.98
C SER A 89 18.56 -5.38 -15.52
N GLU A 90 19.28 -6.47 -15.77
CA GLU A 90 20.70 -6.58 -15.44
C GLU A 90 21.54 -5.51 -16.17
N GLU A 91 21.21 -5.22 -17.41
CA GLU A 91 21.88 -4.21 -18.24
C GLU A 91 21.69 -2.81 -17.66
N ALA A 92 20.45 -2.44 -17.32
CA ALA A 92 20.13 -1.13 -16.76
C ALA A 92 20.82 -0.90 -15.40
N LEU A 93 20.91 -1.95 -14.57
CA LEU A 93 21.62 -1.90 -13.30
C LEU A 93 23.14 -1.81 -13.52
N ALA A 94 23.72 -2.56 -14.46
CA ALA A 94 25.14 -2.52 -14.78
C ALA A 94 25.59 -1.14 -15.30
N GLU A 95 24.78 -0.52 -16.19
CA GLU A 95 25.02 0.84 -16.68
C GLU A 95 24.94 1.88 -15.56
N LEU A 96 23.98 1.73 -14.64
CA LEU A 96 23.89 2.61 -13.47
C LEU A 96 25.12 2.47 -12.58
N LEU A 97 25.52 1.24 -12.24
CA LEU A 97 26.69 0.99 -11.40
C LEU A 97 27.96 1.57 -12.04
N GLY A 98 28.13 1.41 -13.36
CA GLY A 98 29.23 2.03 -14.10
C GLY A 98 29.26 3.55 -13.96
N ARG A 99 28.11 4.21 -14.12
CA ARG A 99 27.98 5.68 -14.01
C ARG A 99 28.22 6.19 -12.59
N VAL A 100 27.61 5.53 -11.60
CA VAL A 100 27.73 5.89 -10.18
C VAL A 100 29.16 5.69 -9.70
N SER A 101 29.79 4.58 -10.06
CA SER A 101 31.21 4.36 -9.76
C SER A 101 32.12 5.34 -10.51
N ALA A 102 31.78 5.80 -11.71
CA ALA A 102 32.55 6.83 -12.42
C ALA A 102 32.33 8.27 -11.90
N GLY A 103 31.40 8.48 -10.96
CA GLY A 103 31.12 9.79 -10.36
C GLY A 103 30.28 10.74 -11.22
N ALA A 104 29.49 10.23 -12.17
CA ALA A 104 28.64 11.05 -13.03
C ALA A 104 27.25 11.31 -12.40
N SER A 105 26.88 12.57 -12.17
CA SER A 105 25.56 12.97 -11.63
C SER A 105 24.54 13.34 -12.73
N ARG A 106 23.28 12.89 -12.52
CA ARG A 106 21.95 13.21 -13.13
C ARG A 106 21.80 13.48 -14.65
N PRO A 107 20.88 12.78 -15.35
CA PRO A 107 20.17 13.35 -16.50
C PRO A 107 18.90 14.06 -16.05
N ASP A 108 18.83 15.37 -16.29
CA ASP A 108 17.63 16.19 -16.12
C ASP A 108 16.70 16.01 -17.34
N ALA A 109 15.43 15.73 -17.11
CA ALA A 109 14.43 15.64 -18.17
C ALA A 109 13.91 17.06 -18.49
N THR A 110 14.00 17.43 -19.76
CA THR A 110 13.75 18.74 -20.36
C THR A 110 12.33 19.29 -20.17
N ALA A 111 12.28 20.51 -19.62
CA ALA A 111 11.51 21.72 -20.02
C ALA A 111 10.05 21.62 -20.55
N GLY A 112 9.16 22.31 -19.82
CA GLY A 112 7.88 22.85 -20.31
C GLY A 112 7.26 23.79 -19.25
N ALA A 113 7.37 25.09 -19.47
CA ALA A 113 7.18 26.20 -18.52
C ALA A 113 5.73 26.45 -18.02
N PRO A 114 5.55 27.14 -16.86
CA PRO A 114 4.25 27.52 -16.31
C PRO A 114 3.81 28.92 -16.76
N SER A 115 2.49 29.17 -16.80
CA SER A 115 1.95 30.54 -16.75
C SER A 115 0.66 30.60 -15.91
N PRO A 116 0.42 31.68 -15.13
CA PRO A 116 -0.50 31.69 -13.99
C PRO A 116 -1.77 32.52 -14.22
N ALA A 117 -2.58 32.59 -13.14
CA ALA A 117 -3.66 33.54 -12.84
C ALA A 117 -5.10 33.07 -13.14
N ALA A 118 -5.92 32.92 -12.08
CA ALA A 118 -6.77 34.01 -11.60
C ALA A 118 -7.70 33.51 -10.48
N ALA A 119 -7.82 34.34 -9.45
CA ALA A 119 -8.63 34.16 -8.26
C ALA A 119 -10.08 34.65 -8.46
N ALA A 120 -10.86 34.47 -7.38
CA ALA A 120 -12.17 35.05 -7.05
C ALA A 120 -13.41 34.34 -7.62
N ALA A 121 -14.56 34.25 -6.96
CA ALA A 121 -14.99 34.46 -5.58
C ALA A 121 -16.48 34.07 -5.50
N SER A 122 -16.94 33.80 -4.26
CA SER A 122 -18.31 34.00 -3.76
C SER A 122 -19.47 33.08 -4.18
N ALA A 123 -19.83 32.22 -3.23
CA ALA A 123 -21.12 32.13 -2.53
C ALA A 123 -22.41 32.66 -3.22
N THR A 124 -23.46 31.85 -3.20
CA THR A 124 -24.74 32.16 -2.51
C THR A 124 -25.63 30.91 -2.41
N SER A 125 -26.19 30.73 -1.22
CA SER A 125 -27.17 29.74 -0.79
C SER A 125 -28.52 29.86 -1.50
N ALA A 126 -29.18 28.74 -1.78
CA ALA A 126 -30.63 28.70 -1.88
C ALA A 126 -31.17 27.37 -1.31
N ARG A 127 -31.78 27.54 -0.14
CA ARG A 127 -32.57 26.60 0.66
C ARG A 127 -33.87 26.25 -0.09
N LEU A 128 -34.22 24.97 -0.18
CA LEU A 128 -35.61 24.56 -0.27
C LEU A 128 -35.86 23.35 0.64
N GLU A 129 -36.63 23.62 1.70
CA GLU A 129 -37.29 22.66 2.56
C GLU A 129 -38.39 21.93 1.78
N ALA A 130 -38.48 20.61 1.94
CA ALA A 130 -39.74 19.89 1.94
C ALA A 130 -39.60 18.56 2.71
N ARG A 131 -40.36 18.45 3.80
CA ARG A 131 -40.75 17.22 4.52
C ARG A 131 -42.30 17.26 4.59
N PRO A 132 -43.00 16.19 5.00
CA PRO A 132 -42.77 14.74 4.80
C PRO A 132 -44.08 14.00 4.42
N SER A 133 -44.05 12.65 4.50
CA SER A 133 -45.16 11.68 4.74
C SER A 133 -45.64 10.85 3.54
N PRO A 134 -46.21 9.64 3.78
CA PRO A 134 -45.68 8.55 4.61
C PRO A 134 -45.77 7.17 3.90
N ALA A 135 -45.20 6.14 4.54
CA ALA A 135 -45.28 4.73 4.15
C ALA A 135 -46.73 4.17 4.13
N PRO A 136 -46.94 3.02 3.48
CA PRO A 136 -47.18 1.82 4.28
C PRO A 136 -46.50 0.53 3.74
N ALA A 137 -46.01 -0.30 4.66
CA ALA A 137 -45.94 -1.75 4.54
C ALA A 137 -47.15 -2.36 5.30
N PRO A 138 -47.39 -3.69 5.39
CA PRO A 138 -46.65 -4.83 4.82
C PRO A 138 -47.57 -5.91 4.20
N ARG A 139 -46.99 -6.92 3.53
CA ARG A 139 -47.57 -8.28 3.60
C ARG A 139 -46.52 -9.38 3.38
N VAL A 140 -46.58 -10.29 4.33
CA VAL A 140 -45.86 -11.55 4.47
C VAL A 140 -46.35 -12.54 3.42
N GLN A 141 -45.45 -13.33 2.82
CA GLN A 141 -45.73 -14.73 2.54
C GLN A 141 -44.45 -15.53 2.29
N ALA A 142 -44.26 -16.53 3.15
CA ALA A 142 -43.30 -17.60 3.04
C ALA A 142 -43.75 -18.64 1.99
N ALA A 143 -42.80 -19.25 1.29
CA ALA A 143 -42.94 -20.63 0.83
C ALA A 143 -41.56 -21.22 0.50
N ALA A 144 -41.17 -22.20 1.30
CA ALA A 144 -40.06 -23.10 1.07
C ALA A 144 -40.37 -24.08 -0.08
N LYS A 145 -39.35 -24.44 -0.87
CA LYS A 145 -39.23 -25.73 -1.58
C LYS A 145 -37.75 -25.89 -1.97
N ALA A 146 -36.97 -26.65 -1.20
CA ALA A 146 -36.77 -28.11 -1.33
C ALA A 146 -35.93 -28.47 -2.56
N ALA A 147 -34.66 -28.81 -2.29
CA ALA A 147 -33.73 -29.47 -3.19
C ALA A 147 -34.10 -30.95 -3.42
N PRO A 148 -33.74 -31.52 -4.58
CA PRO A 148 -33.49 -32.97 -4.72
C PRO A 148 -31.98 -33.32 -4.70
N PRO A 149 -31.64 -34.58 -4.38
CA PRO A 149 -30.32 -35.08 -3.98
C PRO A 149 -29.40 -35.50 -5.15
N PRO A 150 -28.11 -35.84 -4.86
CA PRO A 150 -27.07 -36.10 -5.87
C PRO A 150 -27.05 -37.56 -6.33
N ALA A 151 -26.49 -37.80 -7.52
CA ALA A 151 -26.11 -39.12 -8.03
C ALA A 151 -24.90 -38.98 -8.98
N PRO A 152 -24.12 -40.04 -9.24
CA PRO A 152 -23.09 -40.57 -8.36
C PRO A 152 -21.67 -40.42 -8.95
N ALA A 153 -20.68 -40.62 -8.09
CA ALA A 153 -19.26 -40.63 -8.40
C ALA A 153 -18.86 -41.66 -9.49
N PRO A 154 -17.90 -41.34 -10.37
CA PRO A 154 -17.13 -42.36 -11.07
C PRO A 154 -16.08 -43.00 -10.15
N ALA A 155 -15.96 -44.32 -10.26
CA ALA A 155 -15.02 -45.19 -9.58
C ALA A 155 -13.55 -44.96 -10.02
N PRO A 156 -12.55 -45.48 -9.27
CA PRO A 156 -11.18 -44.97 -9.24
C PRO A 156 -10.21 -45.62 -10.23
N ALA A 157 -9.19 -44.83 -10.58
CA ALA A 157 -7.78 -45.13 -10.94
C ALA A 157 -7.45 -46.29 -11.90
N PRO A 158 -6.49 -46.05 -12.82
CA PRO A 158 -5.16 -46.62 -12.56
C PRO A 158 -4.04 -45.59 -12.39
N ALA A 159 -3.10 -45.95 -11.54
CA ALA A 159 -1.85 -45.25 -11.20
C ALA A 159 -0.84 -45.22 -12.39
N PRO A 160 0.20 -44.39 -12.31
CA PRO A 160 0.89 -43.79 -13.46
C PRO A 160 2.04 -44.64 -13.99
N ALA A 161 2.28 -44.58 -15.31
CA ALA A 161 3.55 -44.97 -15.90
C ALA A 161 4.53 -43.77 -15.86
N PRO A 162 5.81 -43.97 -15.49
CA PRO A 162 6.78 -42.90 -15.36
C PRO A 162 7.32 -42.50 -16.74
N GLN A 163 7.11 -41.24 -17.13
CA GLN A 163 7.78 -40.68 -18.30
C GLN A 163 8.54 -39.41 -17.92
N ALA A 164 9.86 -39.59 -17.89
CA ALA A 164 10.91 -38.70 -18.34
C ALA A 164 10.73 -37.20 -18.07
N ALA A 165 11.45 -36.75 -17.04
CA ALA A 165 11.89 -35.37 -16.90
C ALA A 165 12.54 -34.91 -18.21
N THR A 166 11.85 -34.04 -18.93
CA THR A 166 12.45 -33.20 -19.95
C THR A 166 12.20 -31.77 -19.49
N GLY A 167 13.26 -31.11 -19.05
CA GLY A 167 13.25 -29.72 -18.62
C GLY A 167 12.76 -28.84 -19.76
N GLY A 168 11.60 -28.25 -19.53
CA GLY A 168 11.01 -27.18 -20.29
C GLY A 168 10.12 -26.45 -19.33
N GLU A 169 10.71 -25.55 -18.54
CA GLU A 169 9.95 -24.61 -17.70
C GLU A 169 9.29 -23.59 -18.63
N THR A 170 8.30 -24.06 -19.39
CA THR A 170 7.26 -23.21 -19.95
C THR A 170 6.58 -22.56 -18.76
N ALA A 171 6.75 -21.24 -18.65
CA ALA A 171 5.92 -20.37 -17.83
C ALA A 171 4.47 -20.83 -17.98
N LYS A 172 3.94 -21.49 -16.95
CA LYS A 172 2.51 -21.73 -16.86
C LYS A 172 1.88 -20.35 -16.77
N SER A 173 1.31 -19.92 -17.90
CA SER A 173 0.29 -18.89 -17.92
C SER A 173 -0.77 -19.34 -16.92
N GLU A 174 -0.72 -18.74 -15.73
CA GLU A 174 -1.71 -18.93 -14.69
C GLU A 174 -3.06 -18.50 -15.31
N ALA A 175 -4.02 -19.42 -15.36
CA ALA A 175 -5.38 -19.11 -15.78
C ALA A 175 -5.84 -17.85 -15.02
N PRO A 176 -6.64 -16.95 -15.61
CA PRO A 176 -6.98 -15.68 -14.99
C PRO A 176 -7.63 -15.91 -13.62
N ARG A 177 -6.84 -15.81 -12.54
CA ARG A 177 -7.35 -15.85 -11.19
C ARG A 177 -8.17 -14.59 -11.01
N GLU A 178 -9.45 -14.75 -10.65
CA GLU A 178 -10.27 -13.61 -10.30
C GLU A 178 -9.64 -12.92 -9.08
N ARG A 179 -9.46 -11.60 -9.20
CA ARG A 179 -8.73 -10.81 -8.22
C ARG A 179 -9.68 -10.05 -7.31
N SER A 180 -9.29 -9.85 -6.07
CA SER A 180 -10.07 -9.01 -5.14
C SER A 180 -10.04 -7.53 -5.56
N LEU A 181 -10.94 -6.71 -5.01
CA LEU A 181 -10.85 -5.26 -5.18
C LEU A 181 -9.49 -4.73 -4.69
N PHE A 182 -9.00 -5.22 -3.54
CA PHE A 182 -7.73 -4.79 -2.96
C PHE A 182 -6.55 -4.98 -3.94
N GLU A 183 -6.52 -6.11 -4.64
CA GLU A 183 -5.51 -6.40 -5.66
C GLU A 183 -5.63 -5.46 -6.86
N HIS A 184 -6.85 -5.21 -7.36
CA HIS A 184 -7.06 -4.28 -8.47
C HIS A 184 -6.68 -2.82 -8.15
N LEU A 185 -6.74 -2.42 -6.88
CA LEU A 185 -6.35 -1.08 -6.43
C LEU A 185 -4.83 -0.90 -6.27
N GLN A 186 -4.04 -1.98 -6.40
CA GLN A 186 -2.58 -1.87 -6.37
C GLN A 186 -2.05 -1.11 -7.59
N PRO A 187 -0.97 -0.32 -7.44
CA PRO A 187 -0.33 0.36 -8.56
C PRO A 187 0.02 -0.63 -9.69
N GLY A 188 -0.18 -0.21 -10.93
CA GLY A 188 0.12 -1.03 -12.13
C GLY A 188 -0.91 -2.11 -12.47
N MET A 189 -1.87 -2.42 -11.57
CA MET A 189 -2.89 -3.44 -11.84
C MET A 189 -3.98 -2.98 -12.81
N LEU A 190 -4.27 -1.69 -12.81
CA LEU A 190 -5.16 -1.05 -13.78
C LEU A 190 -4.34 -0.01 -14.55
N SER A 191 -4.33 -0.12 -15.87
CA SER A 191 -3.55 0.75 -16.77
C SER A 191 -4.31 1.99 -17.23
N GLN A 192 -5.63 2.00 -17.06
CA GLN A 192 -6.53 3.06 -17.52
C GLN A 192 -7.73 3.18 -16.58
N PRO A 193 -8.52 4.26 -16.67
CA PRO A 193 -9.73 4.38 -15.89
C PRO A 193 -10.71 3.26 -16.23
N VAL A 194 -11.35 2.70 -15.20
CA VAL A 194 -12.32 1.61 -15.33
C VAL A 194 -13.56 1.88 -14.49
N MET A 195 -14.69 1.37 -14.93
CA MET A 195 -15.93 1.32 -14.19
C MET A 195 -16.22 -0.13 -13.80
N ILE A 196 -16.57 -0.32 -12.54
CA ILE A 196 -16.97 -1.60 -11.97
C ILE A 196 -18.38 -1.41 -11.43
N GLU A 197 -19.27 -2.32 -11.77
CA GLU A 197 -20.64 -2.35 -11.28
C GLU A 197 -20.86 -3.69 -10.56
N ARG A 198 -21.53 -3.67 -9.42
CA ARG A 198 -21.85 -4.88 -8.66
C ARG A 198 -23.19 -4.75 -7.95
N GLY A 199 -24.08 -5.69 -8.24
CA GLY A 199 -25.36 -5.84 -7.55
C GLY A 199 -26.11 -4.52 -7.41
N ALA A 200 -26.40 -4.14 -6.16
CA ALA A 200 -27.09 -2.89 -5.84
C ALA A 200 -26.14 -1.75 -5.42
N ALA A 201 -24.83 -2.00 -5.38
CA ALA A 201 -23.84 -1.01 -5.00
C ALA A 201 -23.73 0.10 -6.06
N PRO A 202 -23.43 1.34 -5.64
CA PRO A 202 -23.21 2.43 -6.59
C PRO A 202 -22.05 2.09 -7.54
N PRO A 203 -22.11 2.50 -8.82
CA PRO A 203 -21.02 2.30 -9.76
C PRO A 203 -19.72 2.89 -9.22
N LEU A 204 -18.64 2.13 -9.36
CA LEU A 204 -17.32 2.53 -8.90
C LEU A 204 -16.43 2.80 -10.10
N VAL A 205 -16.04 4.06 -10.30
CA VAL A 205 -15.07 4.42 -11.34
C VAL A 205 -13.71 4.63 -10.69
N ILE A 206 -12.70 3.87 -11.10
CA ILE A 206 -11.33 3.96 -10.58
C ILE A 206 -10.48 4.63 -11.65
N ASP A 207 -9.76 5.67 -11.25
CA ASP A 207 -8.76 6.37 -12.05
C ASP A 207 -7.37 6.06 -11.46
N PRO A 208 -6.66 5.05 -11.99
CA PRO A 208 -5.39 4.60 -11.42
C PRO A 208 -4.28 5.64 -11.60
N ALA A 209 -4.33 6.44 -12.67
CA ALA A 209 -3.31 7.46 -12.94
C ALA A 209 -3.32 8.58 -11.90
N ASN A 210 -4.52 9.03 -11.49
CA ASN A 210 -4.66 10.05 -10.46
C ASN A 210 -4.83 9.47 -9.04
N ARG A 211 -4.69 8.15 -8.86
CA ARG A 211 -4.88 7.46 -7.57
C ARG A 211 -6.20 7.87 -6.89
N SER A 212 -7.28 7.89 -7.66
CA SER A 212 -8.59 8.36 -7.21
C SER A 212 -9.72 7.46 -7.69
N TYR A 213 -10.88 7.58 -7.08
CA TYR A 213 -12.12 7.01 -7.57
C TYR A 213 -13.22 8.06 -7.63
N LEU A 214 -14.22 7.85 -8.48
CA LEU A 214 -15.41 8.68 -8.54
C LEU A 214 -16.54 7.97 -7.81
N GLY A 215 -17.20 8.71 -6.93
CA GLY A 215 -18.19 8.13 -6.04
C GLY A 215 -18.58 9.07 -4.89
N GLY A 216 -19.70 8.74 -4.25
CA GLY A 216 -20.17 9.47 -3.07
C GLY A 216 -19.18 9.39 -1.91
N ALA A 217 -19.26 10.37 -1.00
CA ALA A 217 -18.35 10.49 0.14
C ALA A 217 -18.47 9.39 1.22
N SER A 218 -19.55 8.59 1.19
CA SER A 218 -19.78 7.46 2.09
C SER A 218 -19.13 6.19 1.56
N LEU A 219 -18.45 5.44 2.43
CA LEU A 219 -17.71 4.23 2.07
C LEU A 219 -18.52 2.94 2.20
N LYS A 220 -19.51 2.90 3.12
CA LYS A 220 -20.31 1.69 3.39
C LYS A 220 -20.95 1.07 2.14
N PRO A 221 -21.48 1.85 1.17
CA PRO A 221 -22.03 1.28 -0.06
C PRO A 221 -21.03 0.46 -0.87
N TYR A 222 -19.73 0.70 -0.74
CA TYR A 222 -18.70 -0.02 -1.50
C TYR A 222 -18.25 -1.33 -0.86
N VAL A 223 -18.74 -1.68 0.34
CA VAL A 223 -18.41 -2.95 1.01
C VAL A 223 -18.84 -4.16 0.16
N GLU A 224 -19.89 -4.02 -0.64
CA GLU A 224 -20.35 -5.09 -1.54
C GLU A 224 -19.28 -5.51 -2.56
N TYR A 225 -18.39 -4.58 -2.98
CA TYR A 225 -17.26 -4.90 -3.86
C TYR A 225 -16.16 -5.75 -3.20
N LEU A 226 -16.19 -5.89 -1.87
CA LEU A 226 -15.24 -6.70 -1.11
C LEU A 226 -15.72 -8.14 -0.90
N SER A 227 -17.00 -8.42 -1.14
CA SER A 227 -17.64 -9.70 -0.80
C SER A 227 -17.19 -10.90 -1.65
N ALA A 228 -16.65 -10.65 -2.85
CA ALA A 228 -16.13 -11.69 -3.73
C ALA A 228 -15.17 -11.08 -4.76
N PRO A 229 -14.26 -11.87 -5.36
CA PRO A 229 -13.40 -11.43 -6.45
C PRO A 229 -14.17 -10.70 -7.57
N ILE A 230 -13.49 -9.76 -8.23
CA ILE A 230 -14.02 -9.00 -9.35
C ILE A 230 -13.70 -9.77 -10.62
N PRO A 231 -14.72 -10.27 -11.34
CA PRO A 231 -14.48 -10.97 -12.58
C PRO A 231 -14.05 -9.97 -13.65
N ALA A 232 -13.15 -10.39 -14.56
CA ALA A 232 -12.58 -9.50 -15.56
C ALA A 232 -13.64 -8.79 -16.43
N GLN A 233 -14.75 -9.48 -16.74
CA GLN A 233 -15.88 -8.93 -17.50
C GLN A 233 -16.66 -7.83 -16.76
N ALA A 234 -16.55 -7.71 -15.44
CA ALA A 234 -17.18 -6.62 -14.68
C ALA A 234 -16.36 -5.31 -14.77
N ILE A 235 -15.12 -5.39 -15.25
CA ILE A 235 -14.22 -4.24 -15.37
C ILE A 235 -14.34 -3.65 -16.77
N LYS A 236 -15.04 -2.52 -16.88
CA LYS A 236 -15.30 -1.85 -18.15
C LYS A 236 -14.38 -0.63 -18.30
N PRO A 237 -13.55 -0.54 -19.35
CA PRO A 237 -12.76 0.66 -19.63
C PRO A 237 -13.62 1.93 -19.70
N VAL A 238 -13.11 3.02 -19.17
CA VAL A 238 -13.73 4.36 -19.24
C VAL A 238 -12.76 5.32 -19.93
N PRO A 239 -13.17 5.97 -21.04
CA PRO A 239 -12.38 7.01 -21.66
C PRO A 239 -12.13 8.17 -20.70
N THR A 240 -10.90 8.68 -20.64
CA THR A 240 -10.51 9.81 -19.78
C THR A 240 -11.39 11.05 -20.01
N SER A 241 -11.86 11.26 -21.24
CA SER A 241 -12.77 12.35 -21.61
C SER A 241 -14.13 12.29 -20.89
N ARG A 242 -14.55 11.12 -20.41
CA ARG A 242 -15.82 10.93 -19.69
C ARG A 242 -15.70 11.15 -18.18
N LEU A 243 -14.48 11.24 -17.64
CA LEU A 243 -14.28 11.31 -16.19
C LEU A 243 -14.92 12.54 -15.56
N THR A 244 -14.86 13.71 -16.21
CA THR A 244 -15.50 14.94 -15.70
C THR A 244 -17.02 14.81 -15.61
N GLU A 245 -17.64 14.17 -16.61
CA GLU A 245 -19.08 13.92 -16.61
C GLU A 245 -19.48 12.93 -15.51
N LEU A 246 -18.74 11.83 -15.38
CA LEU A 246 -18.96 10.81 -14.35
C LEU A 246 -18.72 11.34 -12.95
N GLU A 247 -17.76 12.26 -12.77
CA GLU A 247 -17.47 12.88 -11.48
C GLU A 247 -18.69 13.67 -10.98
N ALA A 248 -19.33 14.44 -11.87
CA ALA A 248 -20.57 15.14 -11.56
C ALA A 248 -21.75 14.20 -11.27
N GLN A 249 -21.84 13.07 -11.98
CA GLN A 249 -22.91 12.08 -11.82
C GLN A 249 -22.78 11.23 -10.54
N LEU A 250 -21.56 10.87 -10.16
CA LEU A 250 -21.28 9.88 -9.11
C LEU A 250 -21.00 10.51 -7.74
N GLY A 251 -21.03 11.84 -7.61
CA GLY A 251 -20.90 12.53 -6.33
C GLY A 251 -19.48 12.98 -5.99
N GLY A 252 -18.62 13.12 -7.00
CA GLY A 252 -17.30 13.72 -6.89
C GLY A 252 -16.14 12.73 -6.89
N ARG A 253 -14.93 13.28 -6.76
CA ARG A 253 -13.67 12.53 -6.73
C ARG A 253 -13.18 12.32 -5.30
N GLN A 254 -12.72 11.12 -5.02
CA GLN A 254 -12.23 10.67 -3.72
C GLN A 254 -10.86 9.99 -3.86
N PRO A 255 -9.98 10.06 -2.85
CA PRO A 255 -8.68 9.41 -2.89
C PRO A 255 -8.81 7.88 -2.80
N ILE A 256 -8.06 7.14 -3.64
CA ILE A 256 -8.10 5.66 -3.69
C ILE A 256 -7.70 5.02 -2.35
N GLN A 257 -6.93 5.74 -1.54
CA GLN A 257 -6.51 5.30 -0.20
C GLN A 257 -7.70 4.94 0.70
N ARG A 258 -8.86 5.59 0.51
CA ARG A 258 -10.07 5.28 1.27
C ARG A 258 -10.66 3.91 0.93
N LEU A 259 -10.55 3.49 -0.34
CA LEU A 259 -10.97 2.15 -0.75
C LEU A 259 -9.97 1.07 -0.33
N LEU A 260 -8.67 1.36 -0.41
CA LEU A 260 -7.63 0.48 0.13
C LEU A 260 -7.81 0.27 1.63
N TRP A 261 -8.08 1.36 2.36
CA TRP A 261 -8.42 1.31 3.78
C TRP A 261 -9.67 0.45 4.03
N LEU A 262 -10.77 0.67 3.29
CA LEU A 262 -12.01 -0.10 3.44
C LEU A 262 -11.80 -1.59 3.15
N ALA A 263 -11.03 -1.92 2.11
CA ALA A 263 -10.72 -3.29 1.74
C ALA A 263 -9.89 -3.99 2.82
N ALA A 264 -8.84 -3.34 3.32
CA ALA A 264 -8.01 -3.87 4.40
C ALA A 264 -8.76 -3.97 5.74
N LEU A 265 -9.71 -3.06 6.01
CA LEU A 265 -10.60 -3.13 7.18
C LEU A 265 -11.41 -4.43 7.21
N HIS A 266 -11.83 -4.95 6.06
CA HIS A 266 -12.64 -6.17 5.97
C HIS A 266 -11.81 -7.44 5.71
N ALA A 267 -10.52 -7.31 5.40
CA ALA A 267 -9.69 -8.45 5.04
C ALA A 267 -9.42 -9.41 6.20
N GLY A 268 -9.41 -8.90 7.43
CA GLY A 268 -9.04 -9.67 8.63
C GLY A 268 -10.19 -10.38 9.33
N GLU A 269 -11.44 -10.01 9.05
CA GLU A 269 -12.64 -10.57 9.71
C GLU A 269 -12.49 -10.62 11.25
N GLY A 270 -11.99 -9.55 11.86
CA GLY A 270 -11.75 -9.44 13.29
C GLY A 270 -10.41 -10.02 13.77
N GLN A 271 -9.58 -10.54 12.87
CA GLN A 271 -8.25 -11.07 13.17
C GLN A 271 -7.13 -10.16 12.66
N LEU A 272 -6.06 -10.06 13.43
CA LEU A 272 -4.84 -9.35 13.04
C LEU A 272 -4.05 -10.20 12.04
N ILE A 273 -3.74 -9.65 10.87
CA ILE A 273 -3.05 -10.39 9.80
C ILE A 273 -1.54 -10.14 9.87
N GLY A 274 -0.75 -11.21 9.90
CA GLY A 274 0.71 -11.13 9.71
C GLY A 274 1.49 -10.62 10.92
N PHE A 275 0.85 -10.44 12.08
CA PHE A 275 1.50 -9.99 13.31
C PHE A 275 1.05 -10.82 14.53
N ASP A 276 1.94 -10.94 15.51
CA ASP A 276 1.62 -11.52 16.82
C ASP A 276 0.68 -10.57 17.60
N PRO A 277 -0.41 -11.06 18.22
CA PRO A 277 -1.27 -10.24 19.09
C PRO A 277 -0.56 -9.47 20.20
N ALA A 278 0.60 -9.95 20.68
CA ALA A 278 1.43 -9.29 21.67
C ALA A 278 2.28 -8.14 21.10
N THR A 279 2.28 -7.95 19.77
CA THR A 279 2.93 -6.82 19.11
C THR A 279 2.29 -5.51 19.57
N ARG A 280 3.10 -4.52 19.91
CA ARG A 280 2.64 -3.17 20.26
C ARG A 280 2.61 -2.32 19.00
N PHE A 281 1.53 -1.57 18.81
CA PHE A 281 1.31 -0.70 17.66
C PHE A 281 1.05 0.72 18.10
N LYS A 282 1.50 1.68 17.29
CA LYS A 282 1.13 3.09 17.42
C LYS A 282 0.74 3.65 16.06
N LEU A 283 0.05 4.78 16.08
CA LEU A 283 -0.13 5.59 14.87
C LEU A 283 1.06 6.53 14.71
N GLY A 284 1.65 6.56 13.51
CA GLY A 284 2.73 7.48 13.17
C GLY A 284 2.22 8.92 12.96
N LYS A 285 0.95 9.06 12.58
CA LYS A 285 0.26 10.34 12.38
C LYS A 285 -1.25 10.19 12.55
N TRP A 286 -1.94 11.30 12.80
CA TRP A 286 -3.39 11.31 12.90
C TRP A 286 -4.04 10.96 11.54
N PRO A 287 -4.87 9.90 11.46
CA PRO A 287 -5.52 9.51 10.22
C PRO A 287 -6.79 10.32 9.97
N GLN A 288 -7.25 10.31 8.73
CA GLN A 288 -8.61 10.75 8.43
C GLN A 288 -9.60 9.75 9.04
N ILE A 289 -10.53 10.25 9.85
CA ILE A 289 -11.55 9.43 10.50
C ILE A 289 -12.84 9.49 9.70
N GLU A 290 -13.29 8.31 9.28
CA GLU A 290 -14.55 8.13 8.59
C GLU A 290 -15.72 8.22 9.57
N ARG A 291 -16.59 9.22 9.41
CA ARG A 291 -17.71 9.51 10.35
C ARG A 291 -18.67 8.33 10.52
N GLU A 292 -18.71 7.44 9.54
CA GLU A 292 -19.55 6.24 9.53
C GLU A 292 -19.07 5.14 10.48
N PHE A 293 -17.84 5.29 11.02
CA PHE A 293 -17.17 4.35 11.92
C PHE A 293 -16.72 5.05 13.22
N PRO A 294 -17.66 5.44 14.09
CA PRO A 294 -17.41 6.35 15.22
C PRO A 294 -16.44 5.77 16.28
N LYS A 295 -16.31 4.45 16.38
CA LYS A 295 -15.36 3.82 17.30
C LYS A 295 -13.91 4.01 16.86
N HIS A 296 -13.64 4.19 15.57
CA HIS A 296 -12.28 4.34 15.04
C HIS A 296 -11.60 5.59 15.58
N PHE A 297 -12.36 6.66 15.84
CA PHE A 297 -11.84 7.86 16.52
C PHE A 297 -11.23 7.52 17.89
N ARG A 298 -11.92 6.71 18.70
CA ARG A 298 -11.46 6.34 20.05
C ARG A 298 -10.23 5.45 19.97
N ILE A 299 -10.25 4.47 19.08
CA ILE A 299 -9.12 3.56 18.85
C ILE A 299 -7.87 4.37 18.42
N ALA A 300 -8.02 5.24 17.42
CA ALA A 300 -6.93 6.10 16.95
C ALA A 300 -6.41 7.05 18.06
N THR A 301 -7.30 7.60 18.89
CA THR A 301 -6.90 8.44 20.03
C THR A 301 -6.02 7.68 21.02
N VAL A 302 -6.31 6.41 21.29
CA VAL A 302 -5.47 5.57 22.16
C VAL A 302 -4.12 5.32 21.50
N MET A 303 -4.11 4.89 20.24
CA MET A 303 -2.90 4.53 19.51
C MET A 303 -1.95 5.70 19.23
N MET A 304 -2.44 6.94 19.26
CA MET A 304 -1.62 8.14 19.14
C MET A 304 -0.85 8.48 20.42
N LYS A 305 -1.24 7.95 21.59
CA LYS A 305 -0.62 8.28 22.86
C LYS A 305 0.70 7.54 23.08
N ALA A 306 0.68 6.24 22.83
CA ALA A 306 1.83 5.36 23.00
C ALA A 306 1.59 4.05 22.23
N PRO A 307 2.67 3.30 21.89
CA PRO A 307 2.54 1.93 21.45
C PRO A 307 1.76 1.07 22.44
N ALA A 308 0.80 0.28 21.93
CA ALA A 308 -0.02 -0.61 22.74
C ALA A 308 -0.42 -1.87 21.96
N THR A 309 -0.64 -2.97 22.67
CA THR A 309 -1.16 -4.23 22.11
C THR A 309 -2.64 -4.11 21.75
N VAL A 310 -3.15 -5.07 20.97
CA VAL A 310 -4.58 -5.11 20.59
C VAL A 310 -5.49 -5.06 21.82
N ASP A 311 -5.18 -5.84 22.86
CA ASP A 311 -6.02 -5.95 24.06
C ASP A 311 -5.98 -4.67 24.91
N GLU A 312 -4.80 -4.05 25.04
CA GLU A 312 -4.66 -2.75 25.71
C GLU A 312 -5.45 -1.65 24.97
N ILE A 313 -5.39 -1.64 23.64
CA ILE A 313 -6.13 -0.67 22.82
C ILE A 313 -7.64 -0.89 22.95
N ALA A 314 -8.10 -2.14 22.91
CA ALA A 314 -9.52 -2.47 23.07
C ALA A 314 -10.04 -1.99 24.44
N ALA A 315 -9.31 -2.31 25.51
CA ALA A 315 -9.65 -1.91 26.87
C ALA A 315 -9.72 -0.38 27.04
N ALA A 316 -8.72 0.35 26.51
CA ALA A 316 -8.65 1.81 26.67
C ALA A 316 -9.61 2.59 25.75
N SER A 317 -9.97 2.04 24.60
CA SER A 317 -10.86 2.69 23.62
C SER A 317 -12.34 2.36 23.83
N GLY A 318 -12.64 1.26 24.54
CA GLY A 318 -13.99 0.71 24.68
C GLY A 318 -14.51 0.04 23.41
N ALA A 319 -13.64 -0.26 22.43
CA ALA A 319 -13.97 -1.05 21.25
C ALA A 319 -13.76 -2.55 21.53
N SER A 320 -14.36 -3.41 20.71
CA SER A 320 -14.07 -4.84 20.74
C SER A 320 -12.68 -5.13 20.18
N ARG A 321 -12.11 -6.28 20.56
CA ARG A 321 -10.82 -6.76 20.02
C ARG A 321 -10.87 -6.88 18.49
N GLU A 322 -11.97 -7.41 17.96
CA GLU A 322 -12.20 -7.59 16.52
C GLU A 322 -12.15 -6.24 15.77
N GLU A 323 -12.86 -5.23 16.28
CA GLU A 323 -12.85 -3.88 15.70
C GLU A 323 -11.46 -3.23 15.74
N VAL A 324 -10.66 -3.51 16.79
CA VAL A 324 -9.28 -3.03 16.88
C VAL A 324 -8.40 -3.74 15.85
N CYS A 325 -8.53 -5.06 15.69
CA CYS A 325 -7.80 -5.84 14.69
C CYS A 325 -8.09 -5.34 13.27
N ASP A 326 -9.36 -5.18 12.91
CA ASP A 326 -9.78 -4.70 11.60
C ASP A 326 -9.22 -3.31 11.31
N LEU A 327 -9.32 -2.38 12.26
CA LEU A 327 -8.79 -1.03 12.08
C LEU A 327 -7.25 -1.02 11.99
N LEU A 328 -6.57 -1.86 12.77
CA LEU A 328 -5.12 -2.03 12.70
C LEU A 328 -4.70 -2.54 11.33
N ASN A 329 -5.35 -3.58 10.79
CA ASN A 329 -5.07 -4.08 9.44
C ASN A 329 -5.22 -2.96 8.41
N ALA A 330 -6.29 -2.18 8.52
CA ALA A 330 -6.55 -1.06 7.63
C ALA A 330 -5.44 0.02 7.71
N TYR A 331 -5.00 0.38 8.91
CA TYR A 331 -3.95 1.39 9.10
C TYR A 331 -2.54 0.89 8.84
N LEU A 332 -2.25 -0.40 9.02
CA LEU A 332 -0.98 -1.01 8.61
C LEU A 332 -0.89 -1.05 7.09
N ALA A 333 -1.95 -1.52 6.40
CA ALA A 333 -2.00 -1.57 4.95
C ALA A 333 -1.93 -0.17 4.29
N THR A 334 -2.38 0.86 4.99
CA THR A 334 -2.37 2.26 4.49
C THR A 334 -1.23 3.11 5.04
N GLY A 335 -0.33 2.53 5.86
CA GLY A 335 0.86 3.20 6.39
C GLY A 335 0.59 4.26 7.46
N PHE A 336 -0.55 4.19 8.15
CA PHE A 336 -0.85 5.05 9.30
C PHE A 336 -0.42 4.44 10.63
N ALA A 337 -0.42 3.11 10.73
CA ALA A 337 0.03 2.37 11.90
C ALA A 337 1.40 1.72 11.64
N GLU A 338 2.20 1.61 12.69
CA GLU A 338 3.47 0.90 12.67
C GLU A 338 3.62 0.04 13.93
N PRO A 339 4.21 -1.17 13.81
CA PRO A 339 4.63 -1.93 14.96
C PRO A 339 5.80 -1.21 15.63
N GLU A 340 5.83 -1.25 16.95
CA GLU A 340 6.98 -0.77 17.71
C GLU A 340 8.20 -1.64 17.37
N GLN A 341 9.20 -1.02 16.74
CA GLN A 341 10.49 -1.67 16.55
C GLN A 341 11.17 -1.77 17.91
N VAL A 342 11.58 -2.99 18.29
CA VAL A 342 12.42 -3.23 19.47
C VAL A 342 13.84 -2.72 19.18
N GLN A 343 14.00 -1.42 19.05
CA GLN A 343 15.30 -0.78 19.11
C GLN A 343 15.57 -0.47 20.58
N ALA A 344 16.56 -1.19 21.12
CA ALA A 344 16.99 -1.18 22.50
C ALA A 344 16.89 0.22 23.13
N SER A 345 15.85 0.42 23.93
CA SER A 345 15.63 1.57 24.81
C SER A 345 16.76 1.78 25.84
N VAL A 346 17.74 0.87 25.87
CA VAL A 346 18.97 0.95 26.67
C VAL A 346 19.78 2.23 26.34
N ALA A 347 19.80 2.72 25.10
CA ALA A 347 20.58 3.90 24.75
C ALA A 347 20.03 5.22 25.36
N ALA A 348 18.70 5.32 25.51
CA ALA A 348 18.06 6.53 26.02
C ALA A 348 18.13 6.64 27.55
N GLU A 349 18.07 5.53 28.28
CA GLU A 349 18.29 5.52 29.74
C GLU A 349 19.75 5.79 30.10
N THR A 350 20.70 5.20 29.35
CA THR A 350 22.14 5.40 29.59
C THR A 350 22.57 6.85 29.32
N ALA A 351 21.97 7.52 28.32
CA ALA A 351 22.23 8.93 28.02
C ALA A 351 21.71 9.88 29.12
N ARG A 352 20.56 9.56 29.74
CA ARG A 352 20.00 10.38 30.83
C ARG A 352 20.76 10.21 32.15
N THR A 353 21.26 9.01 32.45
CA THR A 353 22.10 8.78 33.64
C THR A 353 23.46 9.48 33.50
N GLY A 354 24.07 9.44 32.32
CA GLY A 354 25.38 10.08 32.09
C GLY A 354 25.39 11.61 32.15
N LEU A 355 24.28 12.28 31.82
CA LEU A 355 24.18 13.74 31.87
C LEU A 355 24.05 14.27 33.32
N LEU A 356 23.30 13.57 34.18
CA LEU A 356 23.05 13.97 35.56
C LEU A 356 24.27 13.74 36.48
N ASP A 357 25.11 12.74 36.18
CA ASP A 357 26.37 12.53 36.90
C ASP A 357 27.43 13.58 36.56
N ARG A 358 27.49 14.03 35.30
CA ARG A 358 28.39 15.12 34.89
C ARG A 358 28.04 16.46 35.54
N LEU A 359 26.75 16.70 35.80
CA LEU A 359 26.29 17.91 36.50
C LEU A 359 26.57 17.88 38.01
N ARG A 360 26.73 16.69 38.63
CA ARG A 360 27.09 16.55 40.04
C ARG A 360 28.61 16.62 40.30
N GLY A 361 29.44 16.33 39.30
CA GLY A 361 30.90 16.41 39.39
C GLY A 361 31.52 17.81 39.24
N LEU A 362 30.74 18.84 38.90
CA LEU A 362 31.22 20.22 38.66
C LEU A 362 31.09 21.15 39.88
N ARG A 363 30.80 20.61 41.08
CA ARG A 363 30.74 21.36 42.35
C ARG A 363 31.69 20.83 43.44
N GLY A 364 32.71 20.07 43.04
CA GLY A 364 33.77 19.57 43.94
C GLY A 364 35.02 20.43 43.89
#